data_AF-A0A0F9IGP9-F1
#
_entry.id   AF-A0A0F9IGP9-F1
#
_cell.length_a   1.000
_cell.length_b   1.000
_cell.length_c   1.000
_cell.angle_alpha   90.00
_cell.angle_beta   90.00
_cell.angle_gamma   90.00
#
_symmetry.space_group_name_H-M   'P 1'
#
loop_
_entity.id
_entity.type
_entity.pdbx_description
1 polymer ?
#
loop_
_entity_poly.entity_id
_entity_poly.type
_entity_poly.pdbx_seq_one_letter_code
_entity_poly.pdbx_strand_id
1 'polypeptide(L)'
;MPMSNSQFYGMVEAMMLKCIEVMQTKGKEYTESSDNKLANFEAESLETNVPVLDIIHIFANKHQKAINNFRKTGRVESEALEMRFVDRINYLFLELAECIALGYDPREEWLTEALGSQGQNDTPGSDIDPDEEAMRADLTPAPKPIEDGEPCCGHPGNEQCCEKVPPSPPPAQKKKARRRPARPRIPQDDDNIPIATPDRRLDPTVIAERARAKRRGNE
;
A
#
# COMPACT_ATOMS: atom_id res chain seq x y z
N MET A 1 2.04 16.81 26.49
CA MET A 1 3.48 16.67 26.80
C MET A 1 4.25 16.57 25.49
N PRO A 2 5.41 17.22 25.35
CA PRO A 2 6.25 17.04 24.17
C PRO A 2 6.74 15.59 24.08
N MET A 3 6.87 15.07 22.85
CA MET A 3 7.42 13.74 22.59
C MET A 3 8.94 13.75 22.77
N SER A 4 9.50 12.75 23.47
CA SER A 4 10.96 12.62 23.59
C SER A 4 11.57 11.99 22.34
N ASN A 5 12.88 12.18 22.12
CA ASN A 5 13.59 11.56 21.00
C ASN A 5 13.44 10.03 20.99
N SER A 6 13.57 9.37 22.15
CA SER A 6 13.41 7.92 22.26
C SER A 6 12.00 7.46 21.88
N GLN A 7 10.97 8.20 22.32
CA GLN A 7 9.59 7.89 21.94
C GLN A 7 9.36 8.07 20.43
N PHE A 8 9.94 9.12 19.85
CA PHE A 8 9.84 9.39 18.41
C PHE A 8 10.49 8.27 17.58
N TYR A 9 11.73 7.89 17.90
CA TYR A 9 12.41 6.82 17.16
C TYR A 9 11.73 5.46 17.34
N GLY A 10 11.24 5.13 18.54
CA GLY A 10 10.46 3.90 18.74
C GLY A 10 9.16 3.88 17.92
N MET A 11 8.49 5.03 17.78
CA MET A 11 7.34 5.17 16.90
C MET A 11 7.72 5.00 15.41
N VAL A 12 8.83 5.59 14.96
CA VAL A 12 9.30 5.45 13.58
C VAL A 12 9.64 4.00 13.26
N GLU A 13 10.36 3.31 14.13
CA GLU A 13 10.70 1.89 13.97
C GLU A 13 9.44 1.02 13.84
N ALA A 14 8.48 1.18 14.76
CA ALA A 14 7.21 0.45 14.71
C ALA A 14 6.42 0.73 13.42
N MET A 15 6.44 1.98 12.94
CA MET A 15 5.80 2.37 11.67
C MET A 15 6.45 1.68 10.48
N MET A 16 7.79 1.66 10.41
CA MET A 16 8.53 1.05 9.32
C MET A 16 8.35 -0.47 9.29
N LEU A 17 8.35 -1.13 10.45
CA LEU A 17 8.03 -2.57 10.55
C LEU A 17 6.62 -2.86 10.02
N LYS A 18 5.63 -2.04 10.38
CA LYS A 18 4.27 -2.19 9.87
C LYS A 18 4.18 -1.94 8.36
N CYS A 19 4.95 -0.99 7.82
CA CYS A 19 5.04 -0.75 6.37
C CYS A 19 5.50 -2.01 5.63
N ILE A 20 6.58 -2.65 6.10
CA ILE A 20 7.11 -3.89 5.55
C ILE A 20 6.07 -5.01 5.62
N GLU A 21 5.46 -5.24 6.79
CA GLU A 21 4.42 -6.26 6.99
C GLU A 21 3.26 -6.08 6.01
N VAL A 22 2.76 -4.85 5.83
CA VAL A 22 1.66 -4.56 4.92
C VAL A 22 2.06 -4.78 3.46
N MET A 23 3.28 -4.39 3.05
CA MET A 23 3.77 -4.65 1.69
C MET A 23 3.91 -6.14 1.39
N GLN A 24 4.28 -6.95 2.39
CA GLN A 24 4.40 -8.39 2.24
C GLN A 24 3.03 -9.08 2.17
N THR A 25 2.13 -8.76 3.10
CA THR A 25 0.81 -9.40 3.24
C THR A 25 -0.14 -9.00 2.11
N LYS A 26 -0.46 -7.70 2.00
CA LYS A 26 -1.36 -7.19 0.96
C LYS A 26 -0.74 -7.29 -0.43
N GLY A 27 0.58 -7.16 -0.54
CA GLY A 27 1.27 -7.33 -1.82
C GLY A 27 1.02 -8.70 -2.43
N LYS A 28 0.99 -9.77 -1.61
CA LYS A 28 0.70 -11.12 -2.11
C LYS A 28 -0.73 -11.25 -2.65
N GLU A 29 -1.69 -10.60 -2.02
CA GLU A 29 -3.09 -10.59 -2.44
C GLU A 29 -3.28 -9.84 -3.76
N TYR A 30 -2.63 -8.67 -3.90
CA TYR A 30 -2.80 -7.83 -5.08
C TYR A 30 -1.97 -8.26 -6.28
N THR A 31 -0.85 -8.96 -6.09
CA THR A 31 -0.01 -9.42 -7.21
C THR A 31 -0.38 -10.81 -7.71
N GLU A 32 -1.42 -11.44 -7.16
CA GLU A 32 -1.78 -12.84 -7.46
C GLU A 32 -0.58 -13.80 -7.31
N SER A 33 0.29 -13.54 -6.33
CA SER A 33 1.57 -14.25 -6.13
C SER A 33 2.63 -14.04 -7.24
N SER A 34 2.48 -13.04 -8.09
CA SER A 34 3.56 -12.56 -8.98
C SER A 34 4.68 -11.93 -8.17
N ASP A 35 5.92 -12.16 -8.63
CA ASP A 35 7.14 -11.51 -8.11
C ASP A 35 7.19 -10.02 -8.48
N ASN A 36 6.42 -9.59 -9.50
CA ASN A 36 6.29 -8.19 -9.84
C ASN A 36 5.28 -7.49 -8.90
N LYS A 37 5.80 -6.64 -8.01
CA LYS A 37 5.00 -5.83 -7.07
C LYS A 37 4.14 -4.74 -7.73
N LEU A 38 4.36 -4.46 -9.02
CA LEU A 38 3.61 -3.46 -9.79
C LEU A 38 2.59 -4.08 -10.76
N ALA A 39 2.50 -5.42 -10.83
CA ALA A 39 1.70 -6.14 -11.83
C ALA A 39 0.22 -5.70 -11.87
N ASN A 40 -0.38 -5.43 -10.72
CA ASN A 40 -1.75 -4.94 -10.62
C ASN A 40 -1.92 -3.54 -11.24
N PHE A 41 -0.97 -2.63 -11.00
CA PHE A 41 -1.02 -1.29 -11.58
C PHE A 41 -0.73 -1.32 -13.08
N GLU A 42 0.17 -2.19 -13.54
CA GLU A 42 0.45 -2.42 -14.96
C GLU A 42 -0.78 -2.97 -15.69
N ALA A 43 -1.49 -3.95 -15.11
CA ALA A 43 -2.73 -4.48 -15.65
C ALA A 43 -3.81 -3.39 -15.75
N GLU A 44 -4.05 -2.64 -14.67
CA GLU A 44 -5.00 -1.53 -14.65
C GLU A 44 -4.61 -0.44 -15.66
N SER A 45 -3.31 -0.19 -15.85
CA SER A 45 -2.79 0.76 -16.83
C SER A 45 -3.15 0.35 -18.26
N LEU A 46 -3.06 -0.94 -18.58
CA LEU A 46 -3.45 -1.47 -19.89
C LEU A 46 -4.96 -1.36 -20.13
N GLU A 47 -5.77 -1.62 -19.10
CA GLU A 47 -7.23 -1.58 -19.20
C GLU A 47 -7.76 -0.14 -19.34
N THR A 48 -7.20 0.79 -18.57
CA THR A 48 -7.70 2.17 -18.48
C THR A 48 -6.96 3.14 -19.41
N ASN A 49 -5.82 2.74 -19.98
CA ASN A 49 -4.91 3.59 -20.73
C ASN A 49 -4.44 4.83 -19.92
N VAL A 50 -4.25 4.64 -18.61
CA VAL A 50 -3.68 5.64 -17.68
C VAL A 50 -2.28 5.17 -17.29
N PRO A 51 -1.24 6.04 -17.28
CA PRO A 51 0.09 5.66 -16.84
C PRO A 51 0.12 5.06 -15.43
N VAL A 52 0.96 4.04 -15.20
CA VAL A 52 1.13 3.37 -13.90
C VAL A 52 1.40 4.38 -12.77
N LEU A 53 2.32 5.33 -12.98
CA LEU A 53 2.61 6.39 -12.01
C LEU A 53 1.36 7.21 -11.63
N ASP A 54 0.50 7.52 -12.59
CA ASP A 54 -0.73 8.28 -12.33
C ASP A 54 -1.73 7.46 -11.52
N ILE A 55 -1.84 6.15 -11.80
CA ILE A 55 -2.68 5.23 -11.04
C ILE A 55 -2.20 5.14 -9.59
N ILE A 56 -0.91 4.89 -9.38
CA ILE A 56 -0.28 4.86 -8.06
C ILE A 56 -0.55 6.19 -7.33
N HIS A 57 -0.33 7.32 -8.00
CA HIS A 57 -0.58 8.64 -7.43
C HIS A 57 -2.05 8.85 -7.01
N ILE A 58 -3.02 8.40 -7.81
CA ILE A 58 -4.44 8.49 -7.49
C ILE A 58 -4.75 7.76 -6.18
N PHE A 59 -4.28 6.53 -6.03
CA PHE A 59 -4.47 5.75 -4.80
C PHE A 59 -3.75 6.39 -3.62
N ALA A 60 -2.51 6.83 -3.81
CA ALA A 60 -1.72 7.43 -2.76
C ALA A 60 -2.33 8.77 -2.26
N ASN A 61 -2.92 9.55 -3.18
CA ASN A 61 -3.62 10.79 -2.86
C ASN A 61 -4.92 10.54 -2.06
N LYS A 62 -5.57 9.37 -2.18
CA LYS A 62 -6.69 8.99 -1.30
C LYS A 62 -6.27 9.00 0.17
N HIS A 63 -5.14 8.38 0.50
CA HIS A 63 -4.61 8.36 1.87
C HIS A 63 -4.16 9.75 2.33
N GLN A 64 -3.52 10.53 1.44
CA GLN A 64 -3.13 11.91 1.75
C GLN A 64 -4.34 12.81 2.07
N LYS A 65 -5.46 12.63 1.36
CA LYS A 65 -6.72 13.36 1.62
C LYS A 65 -7.29 13.02 3.00
N ALA A 66 -7.28 11.75 3.41
CA ALA A 66 -7.73 11.34 4.74
C ALA A 66 -6.87 11.96 5.85
N ILE A 67 -5.55 11.95 5.70
CA ILE A 67 -4.61 12.62 6.62
C ILE A 67 -4.91 14.13 6.70
N ASN A 68 -5.10 14.77 5.55
CA ASN A 68 -5.44 16.20 5.49
C ASN A 68 -6.80 16.51 6.11
N ASN A 69 -7.77 15.61 6.01
CA ASN A 69 -9.06 15.76 6.66
C ASN A 69 -8.93 15.71 8.19
N PHE A 70 -8.17 14.74 8.71
CA PHE A 70 -7.85 14.67 10.14
C PHE A 70 -7.17 15.97 10.62
N ARG A 71 -6.16 16.47 9.88
CA ARG A 71 -5.50 17.75 10.21
C ARG A 71 -6.48 18.93 10.28
N LYS A 72 -7.49 18.97 9.41
CA LYS A 72 -8.47 20.07 9.35
C LYS A 72 -9.56 19.96 10.40
N THR A 73 -9.96 18.74 10.77
CA THR A 73 -11.21 18.50 11.51
C THR A 73 -11.02 17.77 12.83
N GLY A 74 -9.86 17.16 13.06
CA GLY A 74 -9.58 16.24 14.15
C GLY A 74 -10.32 14.91 14.07
N ARG A 75 -11.06 14.64 12.97
CA ARG A 75 -11.87 13.43 12.82
C ARG A 75 -11.15 12.36 12.04
N VAL A 76 -11.20 11.14 12.55
CA VAL A 76 -10.75 9.93 11.84
C VAL A 76 -11.89 9.44 10.96
N GLU A 77 -11.57 8.99 9.75
CA GLU A 77 -12.53 8.38 8.82
C GLU A 77 -12.73 6.88 9.14
N SER A 78 -13.12 6.06 8.16
CA SER A 78 -13.40 4.63 8.36
C SER A 78 -12.17 3.79 8.72
N GLU A 79 -10.97 4.25 8.42
CA GLU A 79 -9.71 3.57 8.75
C GLU A 79 -8.91 4.39 9.75
N ALA A 80 -8.15 3.68 10.58
CA ALA A 80 -7.27 4.29 11.58
C ALA A 80 -6.24 5.23 10.92
N LEU A 81 -5.93 6.34 11.60
CA LEU A 81 -5.09 7.40 11.04
C LEU A 81 -3.67 6.90 10.74
N GLU A 82 -3.10 6.12 11.65
CA GLU A 82 -1.79 5.50 11.53
C GLU A 82 -1.71 4.60 10.30
N MET A 83 -2.76 3.86 9.96
CA MET A 83 -2.79 3.02 8.76
C MET A 83 -2.82 3.87 7.48
N ARG A 84 -3.41 5.07 7.52
CA ARG A 84 -3.30 6.02 6.38
C ARG A 84 -1.87 6.49 6.16
N PHE A 85 -1.08 6.65 7.21
CA PHE A 85 0.35 6.96 7.09
C PHE A 85 1.14 5.77 6.54
N VAL A 86 0.90 4.55 7.06
CA VAL A 86 1.51 3.31 6.56
C VAL A 86 1.29 3.16 5.06
N ASP A 87 0.03 3.23 4.60
CA ASP A 87 -0.29 3.08 3.19
C ASP A 87 0.36 4.21 2.36
N ARG A 88 0.37 5.45 2.84
CA ARG A 88 1.01 6.57 2.12
C ARG A 88 2.52 6.37 1.97
N ILE A 89 3.21 5.86 3.00
CA ILE A 89 4.63 5.54 2.94
C ILE A 89 4.87 4.41 1.93
N ASN A 90 4.08 3.34 1.97
CA ASN A 90 4.18 2.23 1.03
C ASN A 90 3.99 2.69 -0.43
N TYR A 91 3.04 3.59 -0.69
CA TYR A 91 2.88 4.16 -2.02
C TYR A 91 4.09 4.99 -2.47
N LEU A 92 4.82 5.66 -1.57
CA LEU A 92 6.08 6.33 -1.96
C LEU A 92 7.14 5.32 -2.42
N PHE A 93 7.22 4.14 -1.78
CA PHE A 93 8.11 3.08 -2.24
C PHE A 93 7.69 2.53 -3.61
N LEU A 94 6.39 2.34 -3.84
CA LEU A 94 5.87 1.90 -5.15
C LEU A 94 6.10 2.96 -6.25
N GLU A 95 5.88 4.24 -5.96
CA GLU A 95 6.18 5.36 -6.88
C GLU A 95 7.68 5.38 -7.23
N LEU A 96 8.57 5.19 -6.25
CA LEU A 96 10.02 5.13 -6.49
C LEU A 96 10.41 3.91 -7.33
N ALA A 97 9.84 2.74 -7.03
CA ALA A 97 10.08 1.51 -7.79
C ALA A 97 9.68 1.67 -9.26
N GLU A 98 8.51 2.25 -9.54
CA GLU A 98 8.08 2.53 -10.91
C GLU A 98 8.98 3.57 -11.61
N CYS A 99 9.41 4.63 -10.91
CA CYS A 99 10.38 5.56 -11.48
C CYS A 99 11.67 4.86 -11.94
N ILE A 100 12.19 3.95 -11.12
CA ILE A 100 13.39 3.15 -11.43
C ILE A 100 13.09 2.22 -12.62
N ALA A 101 11.94 1.54 -12.65
CA ALA A 101 11.52 0.68 -13.76
C ALA A 101 11.38 1.45 -15.10
N LEU A 102 11.00 2.73 -15.04
CA LEU A 102 10.96 3.64 -16.19
C LEU A 102 12.34 4.19 -16.61
N GLY A 103 13.41 3.81 -15.91
CA GLY A 103 14.78 4.15 -16.24
C GLY A 103 15.34 5.37 -15.49
N TYR A 104 14.76 5.74 -14.34
CA TYR A 104 15.42 6.65 -13.41
C TYR A 104 16.63 5.94 -12.77
N ASP A 105 17.78 6.60 -12.81
CA ASP A 105 19.03 6.11 -12.22
C ASP A 105 19.22 6.71 -10.81
N PRO A 106 19.23 5.88 -9.74
CA PRO A 106 19.47 6.35 -8.38
C PRO A 106 20.79 7.12 -8.23
N ARG A 107 20.73 8.28 -7.58
CA ARG A 107 21.91 9.13 -7.32
C ARG A 107 22.54 8.91 -5.95
N GLU A 108 21.84 8.19 -5.07
CA GLU A 108 22.26 7.96 -3.69
C GLU A 108 22.91 6.58 -3.58
N GLU A 109 24.14 6.54 -3.07
CA GLU A 109 24.96 5.32 -3.01
C GLU A 109 24.25 4.16 -2.29
N TRP A 110 23.61 4.43 -1.15
CA TRP A 110 22.91 3.42 -0.35
C TRP A 110 21.78 2.71 -1.13
N LEU A 111 21.12 3.41 -2.05
CA LEU A 111 20.04 2.84 -2.86
C LEU A 111 20.61 2.02 -4.00
N THR A 112 21.68 2.51 -4.64
CA THR A 112 22.39 1.79 -5.69
C THR A 112 22.99 0.48 -5.15
N GLU A 113 23.61 0.52 -3.97
CA GLU A 113 24.15 -0.67 -3.29
C GLU A 113 23.05 -1.69 -2.95
N ALA A 114 21.92 -1.22 -2.41
CA ALA A 114 20.80 -2.08 -2.06
C ALA A 114 20.20 -2.81 -3.29
N LEU A 115 20.13 -2.12 -4.44
CA LEU A 115 19.63 -2.70 -5.69
C LEU A 115 20.66 -3.61 -6.37
N GLY A 116 21.96 -3.28 -6.29
CA GLY A 116 23.05 -4.06 -6.88
C GLY A 116 23.39 -5.35 -6.12
N SER A 117 23.14 -5.38 -4.80
CA SER A 117 23.46 -6.53 -3.95
C SER A 117 22.56 -7.76 -4.18
N GLN A 118 21.48 -7.64 -4.95
CA GLN A 118 20.56 -8.75 -5.21
C GLN A 118 21.05 -9.75 -6.27
N GLY A 119 22.26 -9.58 -6.84
CA GLY A 119 22.83 -10.49 -7.84
C GLY A 119 23.91 -11.46 -7.35
N GLN A 120 24.26 -11.46 -6.05
CA GLN A 120 25.44 -12.21 -5.55
C GLN A 120 25.18 -13.27 -4.48
N ASN A 121 23.94 -13.50 -4.03
CA ASN A 121 23.65 -14.46 -2.97
C ASN A 121 23.04 -15.80 -3.42
N ASP A 122 22.88 -16.05 -4.73
CA ASP A 122 22.36 -17.31 -5.25
C ASP A 122 23.49 -18.26 -5.72
N THR A 123 24.43 -18.58 -4.83
CA THR A 123 25.12 -19.87 -4.92
C THR A 123 24.61 -20.75 -3.78
N PRO A 124 23.63 -21.65 -4.03
CA PRO A 124 23.31 -22.71 -3.08
C PRO A 124 24.41 -23.77 -3.17
N GLY A 125 25.46 -23.59 -2.38
CA GLY A 125 26.54 -24.54 -2.17
C GLY A 125 27.57 -23.86 -1.28
N SER A 126 28.02 -24.41 -0.16
CA SER A 126 28.02 -25.79 0.27
C SER A 126 28.43 -25.80 1.74
N ASP A 127 27.48 -25.84 2.66
CA ASP A 127 27.77 -26.17 4.07
C ASP A 127 26.57 -26.97 4.60
N ILE A 128 26.34 -28.13 3.99
CA ILE A 128 25.64 -29.22 4.67
C ILE A 128 26.76 -30.12 5.18
N ASP A 129 27.02 -30.05 6.48
CA ASP A 129 27.79 -31.06 7.17
C ASP A 129 27.12 -32.43 6.96
N PRO A 130 27.82 -33.45 6.44
CA PRO A 130 27.24 -34.76 6.13
C PRO A 130 26.83 -35.59 7.37
N ASP A 131 26.88 -35.04 8.58
CA ASP A 131 26.69 -35.79 9.82
C ASP A 131 25.32 -35.60 10.51
N GLU A 132 24.41 -34.77 9.99
CA GLU A 132 23.06 -34.61 10.58
C GLU A 132 21.94 -35.44 9.90
N GLU A 133 22.24 -36.22 8.87
CA GLU A 133 21.25 -37.05 8.18
C GLU A 133 20.97 -38.41 8.86
N ALA A 134 21.67 -38.70 9.98
CA ALA A 134 21.56 -39.97 10.70
C ALA A 134 20.60 -39.97 11.92
N MET A 135 19.92 -38.85 12.24
CA MET A 135 19.09 -38.75 13.46
C MET A 135 17.59 -38.51 13.28
N ARG A 136 17.05 -38.51 12.06
CA ARG A 136 15.59 -38.47 11.86
C ARG A 136 14.97 -39.86 11.85
N ALA A 137 15.00 -40.49 13.02
CA ALA A 137 14.13 -41.61 13.34
C ALA A 137 12.70 -41.08 13.60
N ASP A 138 11.79 -41.47 12.71
CA ASP A 138 10.41 -41.88 12.96
C ASP A 138 9.70 -41.28 14.18
N LEU A 139 8.97 -40.19 13.96
CA LEU A 139 7.85 -39.80 14.81
C LEU A 139 6.62 -39.62 13.92
N THR A 140 5.98 -40.75 13.63
CA THR A 140 4.60 -40.79 13.14
C THR A 140 3.68 -40.15 14.19
N PRO A 141 2.91 -39.09 13.88
CA PRO A 141 1.90 -38.61 14.79
C PRO A 141 0.67 -39.52 14.73
N ALA A 142 0.27 -40.04 15.89
CA ALA A 142 -0.96 -40.80 16.06
C ALA A 142 -2.20 -39.96 15.66
N PRO A 143 -3.21 -40.56 15.01
CA PRO A 143 -4.46 -39.88 14.71
C PRO A 143 -5.20 -39.52 16.00
N LYS A 144 -5.56 -38.24 16.15
CA LYS A 144 -6.43 -37.76 17.23
C LYS A 144 -7.85 -38.29 17.04
N PRO A 145 -8.59 -38.58 18.13
CA PRO A 145 -9.99 -38.97 18.05
C PRO A 145 -10.84 -37.81 17.54
N ILE A 146 -11.79 -38.14 16.67
CA ILE A 146 -12.89 -37.26 16.25
C ILE A 146 -13.80 -37.10 17.47
N GLU A 147 -13.86 -35.90 18.04
CA GLU A 147 -14.87 -35.55 19.04
C GLU A 147 -16.16 -35.15 18.33
N ASP A 148 -17.16 -36.01 18.48
CA ASP A 148 -18.55 -35.75 18.12
C ASP A 148 -19.17 -34.69 19.02
N GLY A 149 -19.84 -33.72 18.40
CA GLY A 149 -21.07 -33.13 18.90
C GLY A 149 -20.97 -32.06 20.00
N GLU A 150 -20.72 -30.81 19.62
CA GLU A 150 -21.22 -29.67 20.39
C GLU A 150 -22.58 -29.19 19.83
N PRO A 151 -23.66 -29.21 20.63
CA PRO A 151 -24.93 -28.62 20.26
C PRO A 151 -24.82 -27.10 20.28
N CYS A 152 -24.95 -26.50 19.11
CA CYS A 152 -25.18 -25.07 18.94
C CYS A 152 -26.50 -24.73 19.65
N CYS A 153 -26.43 -23.91 20.71
CA CYS A 153 -27.51 -23.37 21.55
C CYS A 153 -28.08 -24.30 22.66
N GLY A 154 -27.43 -24.26 23.83
CA GLY A 154 -27.89 -24.86 25.08
C GLY A 154 -29.10 -24.17 25.71
N HIS A 155 -30.29 -24.29 25.10
CA HIS A 155 -31.56 -23.97 25.76
C HIS A 155 -32.64 -25.01 25.43
N PRO A 156 -33.03 -25.87 26.39
CA PRO A 156 -34.23 -26.67 26.25
C PRO A 156 -35.44 -25.76 26.50
N GLY A 157 -36.23 -25.50 25.46
CA GLY A 157 -37.62 -25.06 25.62
C GLY A 157 -37.96 -23.63 25.23
N ASN A 158 -37.53 -23.12 24.07
CA ASN A 158 -38.15 -21.91 23.53
C ASN A 158 -38.15 -21.86 21.99
N GLU A 159 -39.26 -22.26 21.36
CA GLU A 159 -39.49 -22.27 19.90
C GLU A 159 -39.72 -20.86 19.30
N GLN A 160 -39.13 -19.79 19.86
CA GLN A 160 -39.42 -18.41 19.44
C GLN A 160 -38.22 -17.54 19.07
N CYS A 161 -37.04 -18.13 18.85
CA CYS A 161 -35.91 -17.38 18.31
C CYS A 161 -35.79 -17.57 16.80
N CYS A 162 -36.21 -16.53 16.06
CA CYS A 162 -35.72 -16.10 14.74
C CYS A 162 -36.77 -15.91 13.63
N GLU A 163 -37.79 -15.08 13.88
CA GLU A 163 -38.40 -14.26 12.83
C GLU A 163 -38.59 -12.83 13.34
N LYS A 164 -37.58 -11.96 13.13
CA LYS A 164 -37.78 -10.51 13.19
C LYS A 164 -37.34 -9.91 11.87
N VAL A 165 -38.34 -9.64 11.03
CA VAL A 165 -38.22 -8.84 9.81
C VAL A 165 -37.64 -7.46 10.20
N PRO A 166 -36.58 -6.98 9.53
CA PRO A 166 -36.00 -5.68 9.82
C PRO A 166 -36.99 -4.56 9.47
N PRO A 167 -37.10 -3.50 10.29
CA PRO A 167 -38.00 -2.38 10.02
C PRO A 167 -37.57 -1.60 8.77
N SER A 168 -38.56 -1.16 7.99
CA SER A 168 -38.34 -0.40 6.76
C SER A 168 -37.62 0.93 7.02
N PRO A 169 -36.76 1.39 6.08
CA PRO A 169 -36.00 2.61 6.24
C PRO A 169 -36.90 3.86 6.25
N PRO A 170 -36.54 4.90 7.03
CA PRO A 170 -37.32 6.13 7.10
C PRO A 170 -37.26 6.92 5.78
N PRO A 171 -38.30 7.73 5.48
CA PRO A 171 -38.37 8.49 4.24
C PRO A 171 -37.25 9.54 4.13
N ALA A 172 -36.65 9.62 2.94
CA ALA A 172 -35.54 10.50 2.62
C ALA A 172 -35.90 11.98 2.85
N GLN A 173 -35.24 12.59 3.85
CA GLN A 173 -35.38 14.02 4.11
C GLN A 173 -34.68 14.83 3.00
N LYS A 174 -35.44 15.74 2.36
CA LYS A 174 -34.95 16.67 1.34
C LYS A 174 -33.88 17.60 1.96
N LYS A 175 -32.60 17.35 1.61
CA LYS A 175 -31.47 18.18 2.03
C LYS A 175 -31.61 19.58 1.42
N LYS A 176 -31.82 20.58 2.28
CA LYS A 176 -31.77 22.01 1.90
C LYS A 176 -30.36 22.34 1.40
N ALA A 177 -30.27 22.94 0.22
CA ALA A 177 -29.02 23.37 -0.41
C ALA A 177 -28.28 24.38 0.49
N ARG A 178 -27.19 23.95 1.13
CA ARG A 178 -26.28 24.84 1.85
C ARG A 178 -25.54 25.71 0.84
N ARG A 179 -25.80 27.02 0.88
CA ARG A 179 -25.01 28.02 0.16
C ARG A 179 -23.56 27.98 0.67
N ARG A 180 -22.61 27.78 -0.25
CA ARG A 180 -21.18 27.81 0.07
C ARG A 180 -20.77 29.25 0.44
N PRO A 181 -19.98 29.46 1.51
CA PRO A 181 -19.42 30.78 1.81
C PRO A 181 -18.46 31.22 0.70
N ALA A 182 -18.36 32.54 0.51
CA ALA A 182 -17.47 33.14 -0.48
C ALA A 182 -16.01 32.77 -0.19
N ARG A 183 -15.27 32.39 -1.24
CA ARG A 183 -13.86 32.01 -1.15
C ARG A 183 -13.02 33.26 -0.81
N PRO A 184 -12.13 33.22 0.19
CA PRO A 184 -11.17 34.30 0.44
C PRO A 184 -10.31 34.53 -0.81
N ARG A 185 -10.07 35.80 -1.17
CA ARG A 185 -9.13 36.17 -2.23
C ARG A 185 -7.71 35.86 -1.75
N ILE A 186 -6.96 35.15 -2.59
CA ILE A 186 -5.55 34.84 -2.36
C ILE A 186 -4.77 36.16 -2.53
N PRO A 187 -3.90 36.56 -1.58
CA PRO A 187 -2.98 37.67 -1.76
C PRO A 187 -2.10 37.41 -3.00
N GLN A 188 -2.00 38.39 -3.90
CA GLN A 188 -1.00 38.38 -4.95
C GLN A 188 0.33 38.74 -4.30
N ASP A 189 1.19 37.75 -4.07
CA ASP A 189 2.57 38.00 -3.66
C ASP A 189 3.44 38.19 -4.91
N ASP A 190 4.33 39.18 -4.81
CA ASP A 190 5.22 39.70 -5.84
C ASP A 190 6.01 38.62 -6.60
N ASP A 191 5.88 38.70 -7.93
CA ASP A 191 6.58 37.92 -8.94
C ASP A 191 8.08 38.25 -8.96
N ASN A 192 8.91 37.57 -8.17
CA ASN A 192 10.38 37.56 -8.39
C ASN A 192 11.13 36.41 -7.69
N ILE A 193 10.52 35.22 -7.58
CA ILE A 193 11.29 34.00 -7.27
C ILE A 193 11.58 33.30 -8.59
N PRO A 194 12.86 33.08 -8.99
CA PRO A 194 13.16 32.29 -10.17
C PRO A 194 12.66 30.86 -9.94
N ILE A 195 11.53 30.55 -10.56
CA ILE A 195 10.97 29.19 -10.59
C ILE A 195 11.99 28.34 -11.33
N ALA A 196 12.56 27.35 -10.65
CA ALA A 196 13.42 26.37 -11.26
C ALA A 196 12.70 25.80 -12.50
N THR A 197 13.28 25.98 -13.67
CA THR A 197 12.70 25.46 -14.92
C THR A 197 12.47 23.96 -14.74
N PRO A 198 11.23 23.47 -14.95
CA PRO A 198 10.91 22.07 -14.74
C PRO A 198 11.84 21.19 -15.58
N ASP A 199 12.37 20.14 -14.96
CA ASP A 199 13.28 19.20 -15.62
C ASP A 199 12.57 18.60 -16.84
N ARG A 200 13.08 18.89 -18.03
CA ARG A 200 12.52 18.47 -19.33
C ARG A 200 12.43 16.95 -19.45
N ARG A 201 13.15 16.19 -18.62
CA ARG A 201 13.05 14.72 -18.55
C ARG A 201 11.69 14.24 -18.03
N LEU A 202 11.00 15.06 -17.24
CA LEU A 202 9.68 14.77 -16.69
C LEU A 202 8.55 15.35 -17.55
N ASP A 203 8.86 15.93 -18.71
CA ASP A 203 7.85 16.41 -19.64
C ASP A 203 7.04 15.21 -20.17
N PRO A 204 5.70 15.20 -20.04
CA PRO A 204 4.84 14.12 -20.52
C PRO A 204 5.06 13.76 -21.99
N THR A 205 5.46 14.74 -22.82
CA THR A 205 5.76 14.53 -24.24
C THR A 205 7.03 13.70 -24.44
N VAL A 206 8.06 13.95 -23.63
CA VAL A 206 9.34 13.20 -23.65
C VAL A 206 9.15 11.78 -23.13
N ILE A 207 8.32 11.60 -22.09
CA ILE A 207 7.95 10.28 -21.57
C ILE A 207 7.19 9.48 -22.64
N ALA A 208 6.20 10.09 -23.29
CA ALA A 208 5.42 9.44 -24.35
C ALA A 208 6.28 9.07 -25.57
N GLU A 209 7.27 9.89 -25.93
CA GLU A 209 8.19 9.62 -27.04
C GLU A 209 9.11 8.43 -26.72
N ARG A 210 9.66 8.35 -25.50
CA ARG A 210 10.45 7.19 -25.04
C ARG A 210 9.63 5.90 -25.01
N ALA A 211 8.39 5.97 -24.54
CA ALA A 211 7.48 4.82 -24.54
C ALA A 211 7.22 4.30 -25.97
N ARG A 212 7.08 5.20 -26.96
CA ARG A 212 6.94 4.83 -28.38
C ARG A 212 8.22 4.24 -28.97
N ALA A 213 9.39 4.79 -28.63
CA ALA A 213 10.68 4.28 -29.09
C ALA A 213 10.92 2.85 -28.57
N LYS A 214 10.58 2.56 -27.31
CA LYS A 214 10.71 1.23 -26.71
C LYS A 214 9.81 0.18 -27.40
N ARG A 215 8.63 0.57 -27.89
CA ARG A 215 7.74 -0.31 -28.66
C ARG A 215 8.27 -0.67 -30.05
N ARG A 216 9.05 0.20 -30.68
CA ARG A 216 9.62 -0.03 -32.02
C ARG A 216 10.91 -0.85 -32.03
N GLY A 217 11.56 -1.03 -30.88
CA GLY A 217 12.78 -1.83 -30.76
C GLY A 217 12.54 -3.32 -30.48
N ASN A 218 11.27 -3.73 -30.33
CA ASN A 218 10.85 -5.11 -30.03
C ASN A 218 10.12 -5.79 -31.20
N GLU A 219 10.13 -5.20 -32.39
CA GLU A 219 9.73 -5.81 -33.67
C GLU A 219 10.97 -6.25 -34.46
#